data_AF-A0A072NR05-F1
#
_entry.id   AF-A0A072NR05-F1
#
_cell.length_a   1.000
_cell.length_b   1.000
_cell.length_c   1.000
_cell.angle_alpha   90.00
_cell.angle_beta   90.00
_cell.angle_gamma   90.00
#
_symmetry.space_group_name_H-M   'P 1'
#
loop_
_entity.id
_entity.type
_entity.pdbx_description
1 polymer ?
#
loop_
_entity_poly.entity_id
_entity_poly.type
_entity_poly.pdbx_seq_one_letter_code
_entity_poly.pdbx_strand_id
1 'polypeptide(L)'
;MKDNNLLGRNIQRLREIHGDTLVELGAAIGFAKSTIKGYENGSRKPDPDTLKTIANYYGKTIDELMYTDLTSLEKIDVQQSSLSSTVETFKKIMPLFYSEEAMNNSSFKKGYDLSQRILSAFASGETLRGTIITDVTEVFAQATDEIEAPEAIANLVWSIFVWWSQIFDVKEMLSLQNKLISKRINTMELSRAIKRVSPEVESKRQGFISDMDELLRESIKSLKSDENWSDLGDYYLALRYTNGLVDTDLSVEMNVTMGIQLMIAYAQLDNKYAKMFLRCCK
;
A
#
# COMPACT_ATOMS: atom_id res chain seq x y z
N MET A 1 -23.28 3.88 -36.94
CA MET A 1 -22.81 2.70 -36.19
C MET A 1 -21.66 3.16 -35.31
N LYS A 2 -21.84 3.19 -33.98
CA LYS A 2 -20.75 3.56 -33.05
C LYS A 2 -19.88 2.33 -32.89
N ASP A 3 -18.74 2.29 -33.58
CA ASP A 3 -17.82 1.16 -33.51
C ASP A 3 -17.36 0.93 -32.06
N ASN A 4 -17.55 -0.30 -31.60
CA ASN A 4 -17.29 -0.76 -30.25
C ASN A 4 -15.78 -0.96 -30.01
N ASN A 5 -14.98 0.09 -30.22
CA ASN A 5 -13.54 0.07 -29.98
C ASN A 5 -13.23 0.26 -28.48
N LEU A 6 -13.75 -0.63 -27.64
CA LEU A 6 -13.47 -0.62 -26.21
C LEU A 6 -11.99 -0.93 -25.95
N LEU A 7 -11.44 -1.95 -26.62
CA LEU A 7 -10.03 -2.32 -26.52
C LEU A 7 -9.09 -1.14 -26.81
N GLY A 8 -9.26 -0.44 -27.94
CA GLY A 8 -8.38 0.68 -28.29
C GLY A 8 -8.47 1.83 -27.29
N ARG A 9 -9.67 2.13 -26.77
CA ARG A 9 -9.86 3.13 -25.71
C ARG A 9 -9.22 2.72 -24.39
N ASN A 10 -9.28 1.44 -24.02
CA ASN A 10 -8.61 0.90 -22.84
C ASN A 10 -7.09 1.02 -22.98
N ILE A 11 -6.53 0.63 -24.13
CA ILE A 11 -5.09 0.78 -24.42
C ILE A 11 -4.68 2.25 -24.32
N GLN A 12 -5.45 3.16 -24.95
CA GLN A 12 -5.20 4.59 -24.90
C GLN A 12 -5.23 5.12 -23.46
N ARG A 13 -6.25 4.74 -22.69
CA ARG A 13 -6.39 5.22 -21.31
C ARG A 13 -5.23 4.73 -20.44
N LEU A 14 -4.90 3.45 -20.51
CA LEU A 14 -3.76 2.87 -19.79
C LEU A 14 -2.47 3.59 -20.16
N ARG A 15 -2.24 3.86 -21.44
CA ARG A 15 -1.08 4.63 -21.89
C ARG A 15 -1.04 6.02 -21.25
N GLU A 16 -2.15 6.75 -21.26
CA GLU A 16 -2.25 8.11 -20.74
C GLU A 16 -2.10 8.20 -19.21
N ILE A 17 -2.72 7.29 -18.45
CA ILE A 17 -2.58 7.27 -17.00
C ILE A 17 -1.16 6.84 -16.59
N HIS A 18 -0.50 6.01 -17.40
CA HIS A 18 0.90 5.63 -17.20
C HIS A 18 1.90 6.70 -17.66
N GLY A 19 1.44 7.74 -18.36
CA GLY A 19 2.30 8.81 -18.87
C GLY A 19 3.14 8.42 -20.09
N ASP A 20 2.85 7.27 -20.70
CA ASP A 20 3.57 6.77 -21.86
C ASP A 20 3.19 7.57 -23.12
N THR A 21 4.20 7.89 -23.92
CA THR A 21 4.00 8.33 -25.31
C THR A 21 3.73 7.13 -26.21
N LEU A 22 3.14 7.38 -27.39
CA LEU A 22 2.95 6.34 -28.42
C LEU A 22 4.26 5.67 -28.83
N VAL A 23 5.39 6.39 -28.71
CA VAL A 23 6.73 5.88 -29.03
C VAL A 23 7.22 4.95 -27.93
N GLU A 24 7.00 5.29 -26.66
CA GLU A 24 7.45 4.49 -25.50
C GLU A 24 6.67 3.18 -25.39
N LEU A 25 5.34 3.22 -25.51
CA LEU A 25 4.54 1.99 -25.57
C LEU A 25 4.99 1.14 -26.76
N GLY A 26 5.16 1.77 -27.93
CA GLY A 26 5.66 1.10 -29.13
C GLY A 26 6.97 0.36 -28.90
N ALA A 27 7.97 1.05 -28.37
CA ALA A 27 9.27 0.47 -28.07
C ALA A 27 9.17 -0.70 -27.07
N ALA A 28 8.32 -0.56 -26.06
CA ALA A 28 8.16 -1.58 -25.04
C ALA A 28 7.51 -2.88 -25.54
N ILE A 29 6.60 -2.80 -26.50
CA ILE A 29 5.90 -3.96 -27.05
C ILE A 29 6.42 -4.37 -28.45
N GLY A 30 7.51 -3.75 -28.93
CA GLY A 30 8.18 -4.11 -30.19
C GLY A 30 7.51 -3.57 -31.46
N PHE A 31 6.74 -2.49 -31.37
CA PHE A 31 5.99 -1.91 -32.49
C PHE A 31 6.29 -0.42 -32.74
N ALA A 32 6.07 0.05 -33.97
CA ALA A 32 6.19 1.47 -34.29
C ALA A 32 5.03 2.30 -33.71
N LYS A 33 5.26 3.60 -33.48
CA LYS A 33 4.23 4.56 -32.99
C LYS A 33 2.92 4.53 -33.78
N SER A 34 3.00 4.31 -35.09
CA SER A 34 1.86 4.26 -36.00
C SER A 34 1.00 3.02 -35.78
N THR A 35 1.63 1.91 -35.39
CA THR A 35 0.93 0.67 -35.03
C THR A 35 0.18 0.85 -33.72
N ILE A 36 0.79 1.46 -32.71
CA ILE A 36 0.13 1.77 -31.42
C ILE A 36 -1.07 2.69 -31.63
N LYS A 37 -0.88 3.78 -32.38
CA LYS A 37 -1.98 4.68 -32.75
C LYS A 37 -3.10 3.94 -33.49
N GLY A 38 -2.73 2.96 -34.32
CA GLY A 38 -3.67 2.10 -35.04
C GLY A 38 -4.47 1.17 -34.11
N TYR A 39 -3.86 0.67 -33.04
CA TYR A 39 -4.57 -0.09 -32.00
C TYR A 39 -5.52 0.81 -31.21
N GLU A 40 -5.06 1.99 -30.78
CA GLU A 40 -5.86 2.92 -29.97
C GLU A 40 -7.10 3.42 -30.69
N ASN A 41 -6.97 3.78 -31.97
CA ASN A 41 -8.10 4.27 -32.77
C ASN A 41 -8.95 3.15 -33.40
N GLY A 42 -8.57 1.87 -33.20
CA GLY A 42 -9.30 0.71 -33.70
C GLY A 42 -9.09 0.40 -35.18
N SER A 43 -8.22 1.13 -35.89
CA SER A 43 -7.89 0.84 -37.30
C SER A 43 -7.05 -0.41 -37.50
N ARG A 44 -6.43 -0.92 -36.41
CA ARG A 44 -5.71 -2.19 -36.35
C ARG A 44 -6.15 -2.96 -35.12
N LYS A 45 -6.16 -4.29 -35.21
CA LYS A 45 -6.38 -5.16 -34.06
C LYS A 45 -5.07 -5.86 -33.67
N PRO A 46 -4.64 -5.80 -32.41
CA PRO A 46 -3.53 -6.59 -31.93
C PRO A 46 -3.89 -8.09 -31.99
N ASP A 47 -2.93 -8.93 -32.37
CA ASP A 47 -3.06 -10.38 -32.29
C ASP A 47 -3.05 -10.87 -30.81
N PRO A 48 -3.40 -12.14 -30.55
CA PRO A 48 -3.46 -12.67 -29.17
C PRO A 48 -2.17 -12.52 -28.37
N ASP A 49 -1.00 -12.69 -29.00
CA ASP A 49 0.29 -12.57 -28.32
C ASP A 49 0.63 -11.12 -27.99
N THR A 50 0.28 -10.21 -28.89
CA THR A 50 0.39 -8.76 -28.69
C THR A 50 -0.56 -8.28 -27.58
N LEU A 51 -1.80 -8.78 -27.56
CA LEU A 51 -2.77 -8.53 -26.49
C LEU A 51 -2.23 -8.97 -25.13
N LYS A 52 -1.67 -10.18 -25.05
CA LYS A 52 -1.03 -10.70 -23.84
C LYS A 52 0.14 -9.82 -23.41
N THR A 53 0.94 -9.35 -24.37
CA THR A 53 2.08 -8.47 -24.11
C THR A 53 1.63 -7.12 -23.54
N ILE A 54 0.60 -6.50 -24.13
CA ILE A 54 0.01 -5.23 -23.64
C ILE A 54 -0.61 -5.42 -22.25
N ALA A 55 -1.35 -6.51 -22.03
CA ALA A 55 -1.97 -6.82 -20.76
C ALA A 55 -0.90 -6.99 -19.65
N ASN A 56 0.13 -7.79 -19.93
CA ASN A 56 1.27 -7.97 -19.02
C ASN A 56 2.04 -6.67 -18.77
N TYR A 57 2.19 -5.82 -19.80
CA TYR A 57 2.81 -4.51 -19.68
C TYR A 57 2.03 -3.68 -18.66
N TYR A 58 0.72 -3.53 -18.80
CA TYR A 58 -0.09 -2.73 -17.86
C TYR A 58 -0.52 -3.46 -16.58
N GLY A 59 -0.05 -4.69 -16.33
CA GLY A 59 -0.43 -5.47 -15.16
C GLY A 59 -1.92 -5.84 -15.11
N LYS A 60 -2.53 -6.06 -16.27
CA LYS A 60 -3.93 -6.44 -16.46
C LYS A 60 -4.06 -7.84 -17.03
N THR A 61 -5.23 -8.44 -16.87
CA THR A 61 -5.61 -9.64 -17.63
C THR A 61 -6.08 -9.26 -19.04
N ILE A 62 -6.06 -10.22 -19.97
CA ILE A 62 -6.60 -10.02 -21.32
C ILE A 62 -8.10 -9.71 -21.25
N ASP A 63 -8.83 -10.39 -20.35
CA ASP A 63 -10.27 -10.19 -20.19
C ASP A 63 -10.60 -8.77 -19.68
N GLU A 64 -9.86 -8.26 -18.69
CA GLU A 64 -10.00 -6.87 -18.25
C GLU A 64 -9.72 -5.87 -19.38
N LEU A 65 -8.68 -6.12 -20.18
CA LEU A 65 -8.31 -5.24 -21.28
C LEU A 65 -9.37 -5.21 -22.39
N MET A 66 -10.08 -6.31 -22.61
CA MET A 66 -11.04 -6.50 -23.70
C MET A 66 -12.47 -6.12 -23.32
N TYR A 67 -12.89 -6.41 -22.10
CA TYR A 67 -14.32 -6.40 -21.73
C TYR A 67 -14.68 -5.47 -20.58
N THR A 68 -13.70 -4.92 -19.86
CA THR A 68 -13.94 -3.93 -18.80
C THR A 68 -13.77 -2.52 -19.34
N ASP A 69 -14.64 -1.58 -18.96
CA ASP A 69 -14.43 -0.17 -19.27
C ASP A 69 -13.36 0.42 -18.34
N LEU A 70 -12.14 0.56 -18.86
CA LEU A 70 -11.02 1.14 -18.13
C LEU A 70 -10.92 2.66 -18.34
N THR A 71 -11.79 3.25 -19.16
CA THR A 71 -11.72 4.68 -19.49
C THR A 71 -12.01 5.59 -18.29
N SER A 72 -12.69 5.07 -17.27
CA SER A 72 -12.98 5.76 -16.01
C SER A 72 -11.84 5.71 -14.98
N LEU A 73 -10.74 4.98 -15.24
CA LEU A 73 -9.60 4.95 -14.33
C LEU A 73 -9.00 6.34 -14.21
N GLU A 74 -8.91 6.90 -13.01
CA GLU A 74 -8.27 8.20 -12.80
C GLU A 74 -6.76 8.09 -12.85
N LYS A 75 -6.09 9.14 -13.32
CA LYS A 75 -4.64 9.24 -13.30
C LYS A 75 -4.24 9.49 -11.85
N ILE A 76 -3.64 8.50 -11.19
CA ILE A 76 -3.00 8.70 -9.89
C ILE A 76 -1.81 9.63 -10.13
N ASP A 77 -1.96 10.91 -9.82
CA ASP A 77 -0.87 11.87 -9.86
C ASP A 77 0.01 11.67 -8.62
N VAL A 78 1.02 10.80 -8.75
CA VAL A 78 2.04 10.54 -7.71
C VAL A 78 2.81 11.84 -7.34
N GLN A 79 2.66 12.93 -8.11
CA GLN A 79 3.47 14.14 -8.01
C GLN A 79 2.88 15.27 -7.17
N GLN A 80 1.66 15.16 -6.63
CA GLN A 80 1.10 16.20 -5.74
C GLN A 80 1.15 15.88 -4.24
N SER A 81 1.49 14.64 -3.85
CA SER A 81 1.57 14.33 -2.42
C SER A 81 2.92 14.78 -1.84
N SER A 82 2.98 15.95 -1.22
CA SER A 82 4.10 16.30 -0.33
C SER A 82 4.28 15.23 0.75
N LEU A 83 5.50 15.04 1.28
CA LEU A 83 5.75 14.14 2.42
C LEU A 83 4.76 14.39 3.57
N SER A 84 4.42 15.66 3.80
CA SER A 84 3.38 16.05 4.75
C SER A 84 2.00 15.49 4.42
N SER A 85 1.54 15.54 3.17
CA SER A 85 0.24 14.97 2.77
C SER A 85 0.21 13.44 2.85
N THR A 86 1.34 12.77 2.59
CA THR A 86 1.49 11.32 2.78
C THR A 86 1.38 10.96 4.25
N VAL A 87 2.05 11.72 5.13
CA VAL A 87 1.94 11.55 6.59
C VAL A 87 0.52 11.83 7.09
N GLU A 88 -0.16 12.85 6.57
CA GLU A 88 -1.56 13.13 6.93
C GLU A 88 -2.50 12.01 6.47
N THR A 89 -2.23 11.39 5.32
CA THR A 89 -2.97 10.20 4.87
C THR A 89 -2.69 9.01 5.78
N PHE A 90 -1.42 8.79 6.14
CA PHE A 90 -1.03 7.75 7.07
C PHE A 90 -1.70 7.92 8.44
N LYS A 91 -1.76 9.14 9.00
CA LYS A 91 -2.46 9.42 10.27
C LYS A 91 -3.95 9.09 10.23
N LYS A 92 -4.59 9.16 9.06
CA LYS A 92 -6.02 8.78 8.88
C LYS A 92 -6.20 7.28 8.79
N ILE A 93 -5.28 6.60 8.10
CA ILE A 93 -5.27 5.14 7.89
C ILE A 93 -4.84 4.42 9.17
N MET A 94 -3.85 4.95 9.88
CA MET A 94 -3.22 4.40 11.08
C MET A 94 -3.11 5.50 12.15
N PRO A 95 -4.23 5.86 12.81
CA PRO A 95 -4.22 6.87 13.86
C PRO A 95 -3.43 6.38 15.09
N LEU A 96 -2.75 7.31 15.75
CA LEU A 96 -2.26 7.12 17.11
C LEU A 96 -3.37 7.46 18.09
N PHE A 97 -3.48 6.66 19.14
CA PHE A 97 -4.51 6.81 20.17
C PHE A 97 -3.90 7.31 21.48
N TYR A 98 -4.67 8.07 22.25
CA TYR A 98 -4.29 8.48 23.59
C TYR A 98 -5.54 8.85 24.40
N SER A 99 -5.41 8.78 25.72
CA SER A 99 -6.34 9.34 26.70
C SER A 99 -5.53 10.04 27.80
N GLU A 100 -6.18 10.90 28.58
CA GLU A 100 -5.52 11.54 29.73
C GLU A 100 -5.00 10.49 30.73
N GLU A 101 -5.76 9.41 30.91
CA GLU A 101 -5.39 8.30 31.79
C GLU A 101 -4.16 7.54 31.28
N ALA A 102 -4.15 7.14 30.00
CA ALA A 102 -3.00 6.45 29.41
C ALA A 102 -1.73 7.32 29.44
N MET A 103 -1.86 8.63 29.24
CA MET A 103 -0.73 9.57 29.27
C MET A 103 -0.11 9.78 30.66
N ASN A 104 -0.78 9.33 31.74
CA ASN A 104 -0.19 9.32 33.09
C ASN A 104 0.86 8.22 33.27
N ASN A 105 0.83 7.17 32.45
CA ASN A 105 1.86 6.14 32.44
C ASN A 105 3.11 6.63 31.69
N SER A 106 4.29 6.47 32.30
CA SER A 106 5.55 6.98 31.74
C SER A 106 5.96 6.26 30.45
N SER A 107 5.71 4.96 30.36
CA SER A 107 6.06 4.15 29.19
C SER A 107 5.15 4.55 28.02
N PHE A 108 3.83 4.57 28.23
CA PHE A 108 2.86 5.00 27.23
C PHE A 108 3.20 6.40 26.67
N LYS A 109 3.40 7.37 27.57
CA LYS A 109 3.73 8.74 27.18
C LYS A 109 5.01 8.81 26.33
N LYS A 110 6.06 8.10 26.76
CA LYS A 110 7.33 8.04 26.02
C LYS A 110 7.14 7.43 24.62
N GLY A 111 6.38 6.34 24.51
CA GLY A 111 6.06 5.70 23.23
C GLY A 111 5.28 6.64 22.30
N TYR A 112 4.31 7.35 22.85
CA TYR A 112 3.51 8.33 22.12
C TYR A 112 4.35 9.51 21.60
N ASP A 113 5.18 10.11 22.47
CA ASP A 113 6.06 11.23 22.11
C ASP A 113 7.07 10.84 21.02
N LEU A 114 7.66 9.65 21.12
CA LEU A 114 8.55 9.11 20.09
C LEU A 114 7.80 8.85 18.76
N SER A 115 6.56 8.38 18.82
CA SER A 115 5.74 8.16 17.63
C SER A 115 5.40 9.47 16.92
N GLN A 116 5.07 10.53 17.67
CA GLN A 116 4.89 11.89 17.13
C GLN A 116 6.17 12.43 16.49
N ARG A 117 7.33 12.14 17.10
CA ARG A 117 8.64 12.50 16.56
C ARG A 117 8.92 11.79 15.23
N ILE A 118 8.56 10.51 15.11
CA ILE A 118 8.66 9.73 13.86
C ILE A 118 7.81 10.37 12.76
N LEU A 119 6.54 10.63 13.04
CA LEU A 119 5.61 11.25 12.08
C LEU A 119 6.11 12.63 11.61
N SER A 120 6.62 13.43 12.54
CA SER A 120 7.16 14.76 12.24
C SER A 120 8.41 14.68 11.36
N ALA A 121 9.30 13.72 11.62
CA ALA A 121 10.50 13.48 10.82
C ALA A 121 10.15 13.03 9.40
N PHE A 122 9.18 12.13 9.26
CA PHE A 122 8.70 11.68 7.95
C PHE A 122 8.11 12.83 7.15
N ALA A 123 7.37 13.73 7.79
CA ALA A 123 6.78 14.89 7.12
C ALA A 123 7.83 15.92 6.66
N SER A 124 8.94 16.05 7.38
CA SER A 124 10.04 16.98 7.07
C SER A 124 11.18 16.36 6.25
N GLY A 125 11.19 15.04 6.05
CA GLY A 125 12.29 14.32 5.40
C GLY A 125 13.56 14.22 6.26
N GLU A 126 13.42 14.32 7.58
CA GLU A 126 14.53 14.26 8.53
C GLU A 126 14.95 12.81 8.81
N THR A 127 16.26 12.55 8.82
CA THR A 127 16.82 11.26 9.21
C THR A 127 16.79 11.09 10.72
N LEU A 128 16.27 9.95 11.18
CA LEU A 128 16.22 9.59 12.60
C LEU A 128 17.30 8.57 12.98
N ARG A 129 17.50 8.41 14.30
CA ARG A 129 18.31 7.31 14.85
C ARG A 129 17.68 5.97 14.44
N GLY A 130 18.51 5.03 13.96
CA GLY A 130 18.05 3.75 13.41
C GLY A 130 17.27 2.84 14.37
N THR A 131 17.39 3.02 15.70
CA THR A 131 16.66 2.22 16.69
C THR A 131 15.33 2.84 17.12
N ILE A 132 14.97 4.05 16.65
CA ILE A 132 13.82 4.76 17.22
C ILE A 132 12.51 3.97 17.12
N ILE A 133 12.33 3.19 16.05
CA ILE A 133 11.11 2.39 15.82
C ILE A 133 11.08 1.17 16.75
N THR A 134 12.23 0.50 16.96
CA THR A 134 12.33 -0.61 17.91
C THR A 134 12.12 -0.11 19.34
N ASP A 135 12.70 1.05 19.68
CA ASP A 135 12.53 1.71 20.98
C ASP A 135 11.03 2.03 21.24
N VAL A 136 10.28 2.49 20.22
CA VAL A 136 8.82 2.70 20.32
C VAL A 136 8.07 1.39 20.56
N THR A 137 8.43 0.34 19.84
CA THR A 137 7.78 -0.97 19.95
C THR A 137 7.97 -1.56 21.35
N GLU A 138 9.21 -1.54 21.85
CA GLU A 138 9.55 -2.01 23.20
C GLU A 138 8.82 -1.20 24.28
N VAL A 139 8.78 0.13 24.14
CA VAL A 139 8.13 1.00 25.12
C VAL A 139 6.61 0.82 25.15
N PHE A 140 5.95 0.58 24.00
CA PHE A 140 4.53 0.24 24.00
C PHE A 140 4.26 -1.17 24.53
N ALA A 141 5.12 -2.15 24.25
CA ALA A 141 5.01 -3.48 24.85
C ALA A 141 5.14 -3.41 26.38
N GLN A 142 6.07 -2.60 26.89
CA GLN A 142 6.16 -2.33 28.32
C GLN A 142 4.88 -1.64 28.85
N ALA A 143 4.34 -0.67 28.12
CA ALA A 143 3.10 0.00 28.54
C ALA A 143 1.91 -0.98 28.60
N THR A 144 1.82 -1.96 27.70
CA THR A 144 0.75 -2.98 27.75
C THR A 144 0.84 -3.89 28.97
N ASP A 145 2.02 -4.06 29.56
CA ASP A 145 2.21 -4.81 30.81
C ASP A 145 1.94 -3.97 32.06
N GLU A 146 2.05 -2.63 31.95
CA GLU A 146 1.92 -1.70 33.07
C GLU A 146 0.49 -1.16 33.27
N ILE A 147 -0.29 -1.03 32.20
CA ILE A 147 -1.64 -0.47 32.24
C ILE A 147 -2.62 -1.27 31.39
N GLU A 148 -3.85 -1.43 31.89
CA GLU A 148 -4.98 -1.98 31.13
C GLU A 148 -5.61 -0.89 30.24
N ALA A 149 -4.86 -0.44 29.24
CA ALA A 149 -5.31 0.58 28.28
C ALA A 149 -5.28 0.04 26.85
N PRO A 150 -6.42 -0.12 26.17
CA PRO A 150 -6.46 -0.56 24.77
C PRO A 150 -5.66 0.36 23.82
N GLU A 151 -5.48 1.64 24.15
CA GLU A 151 -4.63 2.57 23.41
C GLU A 151 -3.17 2.07 23.33
N ALA A 152 -2.66 1.46 24.40
CA ALA A 152 -1.29 0.94 24.44
C ALA A 152 -1.14 -0.20 23.43
N ILE A 153 -2.13 -1.10 23.39
CA ILE A 153 -2.19 -2.21 22.43
C ILE A 153 -2.33 -1.68 21.00
N ALA A 154 -3.22 -0.71 20.78
CA ALA A 154 -3.44 -0.12 19.47
C ALA A 154 -2.17 0.56 18.91
N ASN A 155 -1.42 1.26 19.77
CA ASN A 155 -0.18 1.92 19.40
C ASN A 155 1.01 0.94 19.30
N LEU A 156 0.98 -0.19 20.01
CA LEU A 156 1.91 -1.29 19.79
C LEU A 156 1.72 -1.90 18.38
N VAL A 157 0.48 -2.15 17.97
CA VAL A 157 0.20 -2.60 16.60
C VAL A 157 0.67 -1.53 15.59
N TRP A 158 0.42 -0.25 15.88
CA TRP A 158 0.89 0.85 15.04
C TRP A 158 2.41 0.83 14.82
N SER A 159 3.20 0.61 15.87
CA SER A 159 4.66 0.60 15.76
C SER A 159 5.18 -0.59 14.96
N ILE A 160 4.54 -1.75 15.05
CA ILE A 160 4.84 -2.93 14.24
C ILE A 160 4.60 -2.66 12.75
N PHE A 161 3.49 -2.01 12.39
CA PHE A 161 3.25 -1.61 10.99
C PHE A 161 4.26 -0.57 10.48
N VAL A 162 4.66 0.39 11.32
CA VAL A 162 5.71 1.34 10.98
C VAL A 162 7.04 0.61 10.77
N TRP A 163 7.39 -0.36 11.62
CA TRP A 163 8.59 -1.17 11.44
C TRP A 163 8.55 -2.00 10.15
N TRP A 164 7.45 -2.70 9.90
CA TRP A 164 7.21 -3.44 8.65
C TRP A 164 7.45 -2.57 7.41
N SER A 165 6.96 -1.33 7.43
CA SER A 165 7.11 -0.40 6.30
C SER A 165 8.58 -0.06 5.97
N GLN A 166 9.51 -0.28 6.89
CA GLN A 166 10.94 -0.06 6.67
C GLN A 166 11.66 -1.25 6.02
N ILE A 167 11.00 -2.40 5.89
CA ILE A 167 11.57 -3.62 5.27
C ILE A 167 11.33 -3.56 3.76
N PHE A 168 12.11 -2.71 3.09
CA PHE A 168 12.08 -2.52 1.64
C PHE A 168 13.47 -2.63 1.02
N ASP A 169 13.50 -2.86 -0.29
CA ASP A 169 14.75 -2.89 -1.03
C ASP A 169 15.25 -1.46 -1.29
N VAL A 170 16.25 -1.05 -0.52
CA VAL A 170 16.86 0.28 -0.61
C VAL A 170 17.49 0.51 -1.98
N LYS A 171 18.05 -0.52 -2.64
CA LYS A 171 18.68 -0.37 -3.96
C LYS A 171 17.63 -0.12 -5.02
N GLU A 172 16.51 -0.84 -4.98
CA GLU A 172 15.36 -0.56 -5.86
C GLU A 172 14.79 0.83 -5.57
N MET A 173 14.59 1.21 -4.31
CA MET A 173 14.09 2.55 -3.95
C MET A 173 15.03 3.68 -4.40
N LEU A 174 16.36 3.52 -4.28
CA LEU A 174 17.36 4.47 -4.77
C LEU A 174 17.41 4.50 -6.31
N SER A 175 17.22 3.35 -6.97
CA SER A 175 17.12 3.28 -8.42
C SER A 175 15.87 4.00 -8.94
N LEU A 176 14.79 3.96 -8.15
CA LEU A 176 13.58 4.72 -8.40
C LEU A 176 13.78 6.19 -8.06
N GLN A 177 14.56 6.55 -7.03
CA GLN A 177 14.76 7.94 -6.60
C GLN A 177 15.29 8.83 -7.73
N ASN A 178 16.35 8.41 -8.43
CA ASN A 178 16.88 9.16 -9.58
C ASN A 178 15.89 9.28 -10.74
N LYS A 179 15.02 8.28 -10.92
CA LYS A 179 13.99 8.27 -11.96
C LYS A 179 12.72 9.04 -11.57
N LEU A 180 12.40 9.10 -10.27
CA LEU A 180 11.32 9.89 -9.66
C LEU A 180 11.69 11.38 -9.71
N ILE A 181 12.93 11.70 -9.32
CA ILE A 181 13.51 13.06 -9.39
C ILE A 181 13.59 13.54 -10.85
N SER A 182 13.94 12.66 -11.79
CA SER A 182 14.02 13.01 -13.21
C SER A 182 12.68 12.96 -13.97
N LYS A 183 11.55 12.71 -13.28
CA LYS A 183 10.19 12.66 -13.86
C LYS A 183 10.03 11.60 -14.97
N ARG A 184 10.78 10.49 -14.91
CA ARG A 184 10.84 9.44 -15.94
C ARG A 184 10.28 8.08 -15.51
N ILE A 185 9.63 7.99 -14.36
CA ILE A 185 8.96 6.75 -13.93
C ILE A 185 7.53 6.71 -14.43
N ASN A 186 7.19 5.63 -15.15
CA ASN A 186 5.81 5.26 -15.43
C ASN A 186 5.29 4.27 -14.36
N THR A 187 3.97 4.19 -14.21
CA THR A 187 3.29 3.39 -13.15
C THR A 187 3.59 1.89 -13.24
N MET A 188 4.05 1.41 -14.39
CA MET A 188 4.41 0.03 -14.59
C MET A 188 5.84 -0.26 -14.13
N GLU A 189 6.79 0.65 -14.35
CA GLU A 189 8.12 0.57 -13.72
C GLU A 189 7.99 0.67 -12.20
N LEU A 190 7.10 1.53 -11.71
CA LEU A 190 6.76 1.62 -10.29
C LEU A 190 6.16 0.30 -9.78
N SER A 191 5.16 -0.27 -10.49
CA SER A 191 4.53 -1.55 -10.12
C SER A 191 5.52 -2.73 -10.17
N ARG A 192 6.42 -2.78 -11.16
CA ARG A 192 7.45 -3.81 -11.25
C ARG A 192 8.51 -3.69 -10.17
N ALA A 193 8.91 -2.47 -9.82
CA ALA A 193 9.88 -2.25 -8.74
C ALA A 193 9.26 -2.55 -7.36
N ILE A 194 7.98 -2.27 -7.16
CA ILE A 194 7.23 -2.70 -5.96
C ILE A 194 7.12 -4.24 -5.88
N LYS A 195 7.00 -4.93 -7.03
CA LYS A 195 6.92 -6.40 -7.12
C LYS A 195 8.28 -7.11 -7.06
N ARG A 196 9.39 -6.42 -7.34
CA ARG A 196 10.75 -7.00 -7.28
C ARG A 196 11.32 -6.82 -5.88
N VAL A 197 10.91 -7.72 -4.98
CA VAL A 197 11.55 -7.84 -3.68
C VAL A 197 12.77 -8.75 -3.85
N SER A 198 13.96 -8.28 -3.48
CA SER A 198 15.14 -9.15 -3.51
C SER A 198 14.98 -10.33 -2.54
N PRO A 199 15.60 -11.50 -2.80
CA PRO A 199 15.51 -12.64 -1.88
C PRO A 199 15.96 -12.32 -0.45
N GLU A 200 16.87 -11.36 -0.28
CA GLU A 200 17.30 -10.87 1.04
C GLU A 200 16.17 -10.13 1.77
N VAL A 201 15.45 -9.25 1.08
CA VAL A 201 14.32 -8.52 1.67
C VAL A 201 13.15 -9.47 1.92
N GLU A 202 12.91 -10.43 1.03
CA GLU A 202 11.90 -11.46 1.23
C GLU A 202 12.19 -12.29 2.49
N SER A 203 13.44 -12.74 2.66
CA SER A 203 13.87 -13.44 3.88
C SER A 203 13.68 -12.59 5.15
N LYS A 204 14.04 -11.30 5.11
CA LYS A 204 13.81 -10.36 6.24
C LYS A 204 12.33 -10.20 6.55
N ARG A 205 11.46 -10.13 5.53
CA ARG A 205 10.02 -10.04 5.69
C ARG A 205 9.45 -11.30 6.34
N GLN A 206 9.85 -12.47 5.87
CA GLN A 206 9.43 -13.74 6.46
C GLN A 206 9.88 -13.87 7.92
N GLY A 207 11.14 -13.53 8.22
CA GLY A 207 11.63 -13.47 9.60
C GLY A 207 10.81 -12.52 10.47
N PHE A 208 10.55 -11.31 9.98
CA PHE A 208 9.74 -10.33 10.72
C PHE A 208 8.31 -10.82 10.98
N ILE A 209 7.66 -11.43 9.98
CA ILE A 209 6.33 -12.01 10.16
C ILE A 209 6.39 -13.09 11.25
N SER A 210 7.32 -14.04 11.15
CA SER A 210 7.49 -15.09 12.16
C SER A 210 7.69 -14.54 13.57
N ASP A 211 8.46 -13.47 13.72
CA ASP A 211 8.77 -12.88 15.04
C ASP A 211 7.57 -12.10 15.63
N MET A 212 6.73 -11.47 14.79
CA MET A 212 5.68 -10.55 15.24
C MET A 212 4.27 -11.15 15.22
N ASP A 213 4.06 -12.28 14.54
CA ASP A 213 2.74 -12.81 14.21
C ASP A 213 1.93 -13.25 15.44
N GLU A 214 2.56 -13.83 16.46
CA GLU A 214 1.90 -14.12 17.75
C GLU A 214 1.48 -12.82 18.47
N LEU A 215 2.40 -11.86 18.58
CA LEU A 215 2.15 -10.57 19.24
C LEU A 215 1.01 -9.80 18.56
N LEU A 216 0.99 -9.76 17.23
CA LEU A 216 -0.07 -9.13 16.45
C LEU A 216 -1.42 -9.83 16.64
N ARG A 217 -1.44 -11.17 16.64
CA ARG A 217 -2.69 -11.92 16.84
C ARG A 217 -3.30 -11.66 18.20
N GLU A 218 -2.51 -11.74 19.27
CA GLU A 218 -3.02 -11.50 20.62
C GLU A 218 -3.42 -10.03 20.82
N SER A 219 -2.67 -9.08 20.25
CA SER A 219 -3.03 -7.66 20.27
C SER A 219 -4.36 -7.39 19.55
N ILE A 220 -4.52 -7.92 18.33
CA ILE A 220 -5.77 -7.78 17.55
C ILE A 220 -6.94 -8.45 18.27
N LYS A 221 -6.73 -9.62 18.85
CA LYS A 221 -7.75 -10.36 19.61
C LYS A 221 -8.18 -9.60 20.86
N SER A 222 -7.24 -8.97 21.57
CA SER A 222 -7.54 -8.12 22.72
C SER A 222 -8.41 -6.93 22.31
N LEU A 223 -8.01 -6.17 21.28
CA LEU A 223 -8.80 -5.06 20.73
C LEU A 223 -10.18 -5.51 20.26
N LYS A 224 -10.27 -6.67 19.61
CA LYS A 224 -11.52 -7.24 19.10
C LYS A 224 -12.50 -7.63 20.22
N SER A 225 -11.99 -7.93 21.41
CA SER A 225 -12.80 -8.37 22.55
C SER A 225 -13.40 -7.21 23.34
N ASP A 226 -12.88 -5.99 23.16
CA ASP A 226 -13.42 -4.77 23.76
C ASP A 226 -14.48 -4.14 22.83
N GLU A 227 -15.65 -3.82 23.39
CA GLU A 227 -16.79 -3.28 22.65
C GLU A 227 -16.45 -1.99 21.87
N ASN A 228 -15.67 -1.09 22.47
CA ASN A 228 -15.31 0.21 21.90
C ASN A 228 -14.18 0.12 20.87
N TRP A 229 -13.40 -0.95 20.92
CA TRP A 229 -12.21 -1.16 20.08
C TRP A 229 -12.37 -2.29 19.06
N SER A 230 -13.49 -3.00 19.10
CA SER A 230 -13.81 -4.12 18.22
C SER A 230 -13.64 -3.77 16.74
N ASP A 231 -14.12 -2.60 16.34
CA ASP A 231 -13.96 -2.02 15.00
C ASP A 231 -12.48 -1.86 14.60
N LEU A 232 -11.62 -1.44 15.54
CA LEU A 232 -10.19 -1.30 15.27
C LEU A 232 -9.52 -2.67 15.12
N GLY A 233 -9.91 -3.65 15.95
CA GLY A 233 -9.44 -5.02 15.84
C GLY A 233 -9.76 -5.65 14.48
N ASP A 234 -11.01 -5.53 14.02
CA ASP A 234 -11.43 -5.98 12.69
C ASP A 234 -10.66 -5.26 11.57
N TYR A 235 -10.50 -3.95 11.70
CA TYR A 235 -9.73 -3.15 10.77
C TYR A 235 -8.26 -3.59 10.68
N TYR A 236 -7.57 -3.77 11.81
CA TYR A 236 -6.18 -4.25 11.83
C TYR A 236 -6.04 -5.67 11.30
N LEU A 237 -7.05 -6.52 11.51
CA LEU A 237 -7.11 -7.84 10.88
C LEU A 237 -7.17 -7.72 9.35
N ALA A 238 -7.99 -6.85 8.77
CA ALA A 238 -7.96 -6.63 7.33
C ALA A 238 -6.62 -6.03 6.87
N LEU A 239 -6.11 -5.05 7.63
CA LEU A 239 -4.93 -4.28 7.27
C LEU A 239 -3.64 -5.13 7.21
N ARG A 240 -3.48 -6.14 8.07
CA ARG A 240 -2.33 -7.07 7.98
C ARG A 240 -2.33 -7.82 6.65
N TYR A 241 -3.49 -8.29 6.19
CA TYR A 241 -3.62 -8.94 4.88
C TYR A 241 -3.33 -7.96 3.73
N THR A 242 -3.88 -6.74 3.76
CA THR A 242 -3.63 -5.75 2.69
C THR A 242 -2.16 -5.35 2.58
N ASN A 243 -1.39 -5.45 3.67
CA ASN A 243 0.03 -5.09 3.72
C ASN A 243 0.97 -6.30 3.56
N GLY A 244 0.43 -7.51 3.36
CA GLY A 244 1.22 -8.74 3.26
C GLY A 244 1.92 -9.15 4.56
N LEU A 245 1.43 -8.69 5.72
CA LEU A 245 1.95 -9.01 7.04
C LEU A 245 1.25 -10.27 7.59
N VAL A 246 1.23 -11.32 6.77
CA VAL A 246 0.58 -12.60 7.05
C VAL A 246 1.42 -13.74 6.51
N ASP A 247 1.53 -14.81 7.28
CA ASP A 247 2.09 -16.08 6.81
C ASP A 247 0.93 -17.04 6.52
N THR A 248 0.77 -17.38 5.25
CA THR A 248 -0.28 -18.28 4.77
C THR A 248 0.25 -19.06 3.57
N ASP A 249 -0.36 -20.20 3.24
CA ASP A 249 -0.05 -20.95 2.02
C ASP A 249 -0.47 -20.25 0.70
N LEU A 250 -1.06 -19.06 0.77
CA LEU A 250 -1.53 -18.29 -0.38
C LEU A 250 -0.44 -17.36 -0.93
N SER A 251 -0.58 -16.97 -2.21
CA SER A 251 0.29 -15.95 -2.79
C SER A 251 0.08 -14.58 -2.13
N VAL A 252 1.09 -13.71 -2.21
CA VAL A 252 1.01 -12.33 -1.70
C VAL A 252 -0.19 -11.59 -2.30
N GLU A 253 -0.45 -11.74 -3.60
CA GLU A 253 -1.60 -11.11 -4.28
C GLU A 253 -2.93 -11.64 -3.76
N MET A 254 -3.03 -12.94 -3.49
CA MET A 254 -4.24 -13.54 -2.93
C MET A 254 -4.52 -13.02 -1.52
N ASN A 255 -3.48 -12.91 -0.68
CA ASN A 255 -3.59 -12.32 0.65
C ASN A 255 -4.03 -10.86 0.62
N VAL A 256 -3.41 -10.04 -0.23
CA VAL A 256 -3.80 -8.65 -0.40
C VAL A 256 -5.25 -8.54 -0.86
N THR A 257 -5.66 -9.39 -1.81
CA THR A 257 -7.04 -9.43 -2.30
C THR A 257 -8.02 -9.78 -1.18
N MET A 258 -7.72 -10.79 -0.35
CA MET A 258 -8.53 -11.13 0.82
C MET A 258 -8.65 -9.96 1.79
N GLY A 259 -7.53 -9.29 2.09
CA GLY A 259 -7.52 -8.10 2.94
C GLY A 259 -8.41 -6.99 2.41
N ILE A 260 -8.37 -6.71 1.10
CA ILE A 260 -9.22 -5.69 0.46
C ILE A 260 -10.69 -6.09 0.57
N GLN A 261 -11.03 -7.36 0.34
CA GLN A 261 -12.42 -7.83 0.47
C GLN A 261 -12.93 -7.71 1.91
N LEU A 262 -12.11 -8.05 2.90
CA LEU A 262 -12.44 -7.84 4.32
C LEU A 262 -12.65 -6.36 4.62
N MET A 263 -11.77 -5.49 4.12
CA MET A 263 -11.89 -4.03 4.28
C MET A 263 -13.22 -3.50 3.72
N ILE A 264 -13.62 -3.97 2.53
CA ILE A 264 -14.91 -3.60 1.92
C ILE A 264 -16.08 -4.12 2.77
N ALA A 265 -16.04 -5.37 3.21
CA ALA A 265 -17.07 -5.97 4.05
C ALA A 265 -17.24 -5.21 5.37
N TYR A 266 -16.15 -4.90 6.07
CA TYR A 266 -16.20 -4.11 7.30
C TYR A 266 -16.74 -2.69 7.06
N ALA A 267 -16.35 -2.03 5.96
CA ALA A 267 -16.88 -0.72 5.62
C ALA A 267 -18.39 -0.75 5.33
N GLN A 268 -18.92 -1.85 4.77
CA GLN A 268 -20.36 -2.07 4.57
C GLN A 268 -21.11 -2.29 5.89
N LEU A 269 -20.44 -2.84 6.90
CA LEU A 269 -20.93 -3.00 8.28
C LEU A 269 -20.62 -1.77 9.16
N ASP A 270 -20.50 -0.61 8.53
CA ASP A 270 -20.29 0.68 9.17
C ASP A 270 -18.96 0.90 9.91
N ASN A 271 -17.98 0.00 9.82
CA ASN A 271 -16.67 0.16 10.43
C ASN A 271 -15.98 1.46 10.00
N LYS A 272 -15.74 2.36 10.95
CA LYS A 272 -15.27 3.73 10.69
C LYS A 272 -13.85 3.78 10.09
N TYR A 273 -12.97 2.87 10.50
CA TYR A 273 -11.58 2.83 10.04
C TYR A 273 -11.50 2.28 8.61
N ALA A 274 -12.25 1.21 8.31
CA ALA A 274 -12.32 0.65 6.97
C ALA A 274 -12.91 1.64 5.95
N LYS A 275 -13.95 2.40 6.33
CA LYS A 275 -14.48 3.50 5.51
C LYS A 275 -13.44 4.58 5.26
N MET A 276 -12.66 4.95 6.27
CA MET A 276 -11.60 5.95 6.12
C MET A 276 -10.51 5.45 5.16
N PHE A 277 -10.05 4.21 5.33
CA PHE A 277 -9.09 3.56 4.45
C PHE A 277 -9.54 3.63 2.97
N LEU A 278 -10.77 3.19 2.68
CA LEU A 278 -11.31 3.20 1.31
C LEU A 278 -11.51 4.61 0.74
N ARG A 279 -11.63 5.65 1.57
CA ARG A 279 -11.65 7.05 1.11
C ARG A 279 -10.25 7.56 0.78
N CYS A 280 -9.24 7.14 1.54
CA CYS A 280 -7.85 7.52 1.34
C CYS A 280 -7.19 6.79 0.16
N CYS A 281 -7.68 5.60 -0.20
CA CYS A 281 -7.15 4.80 -1.31
C CYS A 281 -7.88 4.98 -2.65
N LYS A 282 -8.79 5.97 -2.76
CA LYS A 282 -9.50 6.31 -3.99
C LYS A 282 -8.73 7.29 -4.84
#